data_AF-A0A2V9WM32-F1
#
_entry.id   AF-A0A2V9WM32-F1
#
_cell.length_a   1.000
_cell.length_b   1.000
_cell.length_c   1.000
_cell.angle_alpha   90.00
_cell.angle_beta   90.00
_cell.angle_gamma   90.00
#
_symmetry.space_group_name_H-M   'P 1'
#
loop_
_entity.id
_entity.type
_entity.pdbx_description
1 polymer ?
#
loop_
_entity_poly.entity_id
_entity_poly.type
_entity_poly.pdbx_seq_one_letter_code
_entity_poly.pdbx_strand_id
1 'polypeptide(L)'
;SEEPVRYLETFEPERVCREGFTWLSEESQRRFAKRFLDVDARGQHELVQTISDARPDRSETHTGTRLFDFLKEETIRGFYTSRIGLKELDHKGNSFYGRSPGCGLPAGDLVGTRNECLGMVRKLLTDARETS
;
A
#
# COMPACT_ATOMS: atom_id res chain seq x y z
N SER A 1 13.63 15.97 18.22
CA SER A 1 12.21 15.67 18.41
C SER A 1 12.09 14.20 18.76
N GLU A 2 11.81 13.86 20.01
CA GLU A 2 11.74 12.47 20.49
C GLU A 2 10.38 11.81 20.20
N GLU A 3 9.37 12.62 19.86
CA GLU A 3 8.00 12.20 19.53
C GLU A 3 7.88 11.01 18.56
N PRO A 4 8.52 11.00 17.37
CA PRO A 4 8.41 9.85 16.46
C PRO A 4 9.07 8.58 17.01
N VAL A 5 10.12 8.71 17.83
CA VAL A 5 10.78 7.56 18.47
C VAL A 5 9.86 6.98 19.54
N ARG A 6 9.29 7.85 20.39
CA ARG A 6 8.35 7.48 21.44
C ARG A 6 7.09 6.79 20.89
N TYR A 7 6.58 7.25 19.75
CA TYR A 7 5.47 6.61 19.06
C TYR A 7 5.81 5.16 18.72
N LEU A 8 6.98 4.91 18.12
CA LEU A 8 7.39 3.54 17.75
C LEU A 8 7.58 2.64 18.97
N GLU A 9 8.09 3.18 20.08
CA GLU A 9 8.29 2.43 21.33
C GLU A 9 6.97 2.04 22.02
N THR A 10 5.91 2.82 21.80
CA THR A 10 4.61 2.65 22.47
C THR A 10 3.53 2.08 21.54
N PHE A 11 3.82 1.94 20.25
CA PHE A 11 2.84 1.48 19.27
C PHE A 11 2.48 0.00 19.47
N GLU A 12 1.18 -0.29 19.52
CA GLU A 12 0.63 -1.64 19.75
C GLU A 12 0.00 -2.19 18.45
N PRO A 13 0.77 -2.79 17.53
CA PRO A 13 0.26 -3.24 16.23
C PRO A 13 -0.85 -4.29 16.36
N GLU A 14 -0.75 -5.19 17.34
CA GLU A 14 -1.75 -6.24 17.57
C GLU A 14 -3.10 -5.66 17.97
N ARG A 15 -3.08 -4.55 18.72
CA ARG A 15 -4.30 -3.83 19.13
C ARG A 15 -4.94 -3.12 17.95
N VAL A 16 -4.15 -2.42 17.13
CA VAL A 16 -4.63 -1.77 15.90
C VAL A 16 -5.27 -2.79 14.97
N CYS A 17 -4.63 -3.93 14.77
CA CYS A 17 -5.16 -5.02 13.96
C CYS A 17 -6.49 -5.54 14.51
N ARG A 18 -6.52 -5.92 15.80
CA ARG A 18 -7.73 -6.50 16.42
C ARG A 18 -8.92 -5.54 16.36
N GLU A 19 -8.75 -4.29 16.78
CA GLU A 19 -9.83 -3.31 16.77
C GLU A 19 -10.27 -2.95 15.35
N GLY A 20 -9.31 -2.86 14.42
CA GLY A 20 -9.58 -2.61 13.01
C GLY A 20 -10.37 -3.72 12.33
N PHE A 21 -9.98 -4.97 12.53
CA PHE A 21 -10.68 -6.11 11.94
C PHE A 21 -12.05 -6.34 12.56
N THR A 22 -12.23 -6.03 13.86
CA THR A 22 -13.56 -5.97 14.47
C THR A 22 -14.44 -4.95 13.76
N TRP A 23 -13.95 -3.71 13.58
CA TRP A 23 -14.68 -2.67 12.84
C TRP A 23 -15.03 -3.11 11.42
N LEU A 24 -14.09 -3.72 10.70
CA LEU A 24 -14.30 -4.21 9.33
C LEU A 24 -15.41 -5.27 9.27
N SER A 25 -15.42 -6.16 10.26
CA SER A 25 -16.40 -7.24 10.38
C SER A 25 -17.80 -6.69 10.70
N GLU A 26 -17.89 -5.76 11.66
CA GLU A 26 -19.13 -5.09 12.04
C GLU A 26 -19.71 -4.28 10.89
N GLU A 27 -18.87 -3.52 10.19
CA GLU A 27 -19.31 -2.67 9.08
C GLU A 27 -19.78 -3.50 7.89
N SER A 28 -19.11 -4.62 7.61
CA SER A 28 -19.55 -5.58 6.58
C SER A 28 -20.89 -6.19 6.94
N GLN A 29 -21.06 -6.62 8.20
CA GLN A 29 -22.32 -7.18 8.68
C GLN A 29 -23.44 -6.14 8.60
N ARG A 30 -23.16 -4.89 8.98
CA ARG A 30 -24.14 -3.79 8.97
C ARG A 30 -24.61 -3.43 7.56
N ARG A 31 -23.70 -3.39 6.57
CA ARG A 31 -24.03 -2.98 5.20
C ARG A 31 -24.58 -4.10 4.34
N PHE A 32 -24.09 -5.32 4.53
CA PHE A 32 -24.32 -6.43 3.61
C PHE A 32 -24.92 -7.68 4.25
N ALA A 33 -25.10 -7.69 5.58
CA ALA A 33 -25.51 -8.86 6.36
C ALA A 33 -24.63 -10.11 6.12
N LYS A 34 -23.35 -9.89 5.81
CA LYS A 34 -22.36 -10.92 5.45
C LYS A 34 -21.02 -10.63 6.10
N ARG A 35 -20.20 -11.68 6.29
CA ARG A 35 -18.78 -11.51 6.60
C ARG A 35 -18.08 -10.83 5.43
N PHE A 36 -17.04 -10.05 5.70
CA PHE A 36 -16.31 -9.29 4.68
C PHE A 36 -15.86 -10.16 3.49
N LEU A 37 -15.32 -11.35 3.77
CA LEU A 37 -14.86 -12.29 2.73
C LEU A 37 -16.00 -12.91 1.90
N ASP A 38 -17.24 -12.87 2.38
CA ASP A 38 -18.42 -13.38 1.65
C ASP A 38 -19.15 -12.28 0.84
N VAL A 39 -18.73 -11.02 0.99
CA VAL A 39 -19.19 -9.89 0.15
C VAL A 39 -18.50 -10.00 -1.21
N ASP A 40 -19.20 -9.60 -2.27
CA ASP A 40 -18.57 -9.54 -3.59
C ASP A 40 -17.44 -8.49 -3.65
N ALA A 41 -16.58 -8.59 -4.67
CA ALA A 41 -15.41 -7.74 -4.80
C ALA A 41 -15.76 -6.23 -4.83
N ARG A 42 -16.92 -5.86 -5.38
CA ARG A 42 -17.36 -4.46 -5.43
C ARG A 42 -17.72 -3.98 -4.03
N GLY A 43 -18.50 -4.75 -3.27
CA GLY A 43 -18.86 -4.38 -1.90
C GLY A 43 -17.66 -4.36 -0.95
N GLN A 44 -16.70 -5.29 -1.10
CA GLN A 44 -15.43 -5.26 -0.37
C GLN A 44 -14.65 -3.97 -0.66
N HIS A 45 -14.54 -3.61 -1.94
CA HIS A 45 -13.84 -2.40 -2.36
C HIS A 45 -14.53 -1.13 -1.87
N GLU A 46 -15.86 -1.03 -1.99
CA GLU A 46 -16.64 0.09 -1.47
C GLU A 46 -16.44 0.28 0.05
N LEU A 47 -16.38 -0.83 0.81
CA LEU A 47 -16.14 -0.78 2.25
C LEU A 47 -14.71 -0.37 2.59
N VAL A 48 -13.70 -0.89 1.89
CA VAL A 48 -12.30 -0.45 2.09
C VAL A 48 -12.11 1.01 1.70
N GLN A 49 -12.80 1.50 0.66
CA GLN A 49 -12.73 2.90 0.26
C GLN A 49 -13.14 3.86 1.37
N THR A 50 -14.11 3.50 2.22
CA THR A 50 -14.58 4.38 3.30
C THR A 50 -13.52 4.64 4.36
N ILE A 51 -12.56 3.73 4.54
CA ILE A 51 -11.45 3.86 5.49
C ILE A 51 -10.13 4.23 4.83
N SER A 52 -10.07 4.16 3.50
CA SER A 52 -8.89 4.51 2.72
C SER A 52 -8.58 6.01 2.76
N ASP A 53 -7.43 6.39 2.21
CA ASP A 53 -7.11 7.79 1.93
C ASP A 53 -8.08 8.41 0.91
N ALA A 54 -8.75 7.63 0.05
CA ALA A 54 -9.68 8.18 -0.93
C ALA A 54 -11.00 8.66 -0.30
N ARG A 55 -11.21 8.47 1.01
CA ARG A 55 -12.44 8.89 1.69
C ARG A 55 -12.62 10.42 1.67
N PRO A 56 -13.86 10.93 1.55
CA PRO A 56 -14.12 12.37 1.44
C PRO A 56 -13.71 13.17 2.68
N ASP A 57 -13.92 12.60 3.88
CA ASP A 57 -13.58 13.24 5.15
C ASP A 57 -12.45 12.48 5.84
N ARG A 58 -11.31 13.16 5.98
CA ARG A 58 -10.11 12.66 6.66
C ARG A 58 -9.92 13.26 8.05
N SER A 59 -10.78 14.18 8.47
CA SER A 59 -10.72 14.80 9.80
C SER A 59 -11.11 13.80 10.89
N GLU A 60 -12.03 12.89 10.58
CA GLU A 60 -12.38 11.78 11.45
C GLU A 60 -11.38 10.62 11.30
N THR A 61 -10.95 10.12 12.44
CA THR A 61 -10.14 8.91 12.56
C THR A 61 -10.83 7.93 13.50
N HIS A 62 -10.92 6.68 13.08
CA HIS A 62 -11.48 5.59 13.86
C HIS A 62 -10.67 4.30 13.66
N THR A 63 -11.06 3.22 14.32
CA THR A 63 -10.33 1.94 14.32
C THR A 63 -10.06 1.42 12.90
N GLY A 64 -11.05 1.46 12.01
CA GLY A 64 -10.91 1.13 10.60
C GLY A 64 -9.91 1.98 9.82
N THR A 65 -9.90 3.31 9.99
CA THR A 65 -8.90 4.16 9.30
C THR A 65 -7.49 3.92 9.83
N ARG A 66 -7.33 3.71 11.15
CA ARG A 66 -6.04 3.35 11.74
C ARG A 66 -5.51 2.02 11.23
N LEU A 67 -6.40 1.03 11.04
CA LEU A 67 -6.02 -0.23 10.41
C LEU A 67 -5.51 -0.02 8.99
N PHE A 68 -6.21 0.78 8.19
CA PHE A 68 -5.80 1.08 6.82
C PHE A 68 -4.41 1.74 6.78
N ASP A 69 -4.18 2.75 7.62
CA ASP A 69 -2.89 3.43 7.70
C ASP A 69 -1.77 2.48 8.11
N PHE A 70 -2.00 1.64 9.13
CA PHE A 70 -1.03 0.62 9.54
C PHE A 70 -0.72 -0.38 8.42
N LEU A 71 -1.73 -0.94 7.76
CA LEU A 71 -1.53 -1.89 6.66
C LEU A 71 -0.80 -1.24 5.47
N LYS A 72 -1.10 0.02 5.17
CA LYS A 72 -0.42 0.80 4.12
C LYS A 72 1.06 0.98 4.46
N GLU A 73 1.38 1.39 5.69
CA GLU A 73 2.76 1.53 6.16
C GLU A 73 3.54 0.22 6.11
N GLU A 74 2.95 -0.88 6.59
CA GLU A 74 3.59 -2.19 6.57
C GLU A 74 3.75 -2.75 5.15
N THR A 75 2.81 -2.43 4.25
CA THR A 75 2.94 -2.79 2.82
C THR A 75 4.10 -2.03 2.18
N ILE A 76 4.23 -0.74 2.46
CA ILE A 76 5.35 0.09 1.96
C ILE A 76 6.67 -0.44 2.53
N ARG A 77 6.73 -0.69 3.83
CA ARG A 77 7.91 -1.29 4.48
C ARG A 77 8.27 -2.62 3.82
N GLY A 78 7.29 -3.51 3.64
CA GLY A 78 7.45 -4.79 2.98
C GLY A 78 7.94 -4.66 1.54
N PHE A 79 7.45 -3.68 0.79
CA PHE A 79 7.94 -3.41 -0.56
C PHE A 79 9.43 -3.03 -0.58
N TYR A 80 9.87 -2.16 0.32
CA TYR A 80 11.29 -1.74 0.37
C TYR A 80 12.24 -2.71 1.08
N THR A 81 11.73 -3.79 1.68
CA THR A 81 12.55 -4.73 2.47
C THR A 81 12.46 -6.18 2.00
N SER A 82 11.38 -6.55 1.32
CA SER A 82 11.19 -7.90 0.80
C SER A 82 12.05 -8.16 -0.43
N ARG A 83 12.43 -9.43 -0.64
CA ARG A 83 13.18 -9.85 -1.83
C ARG A 83 12.47 -9.49 -3.13
N ILE A 84 11.14 -9.64 -3.17
CA ILE A 84 10.33 -9.34 -4.36
C ILE A 84 10.38 -7.84 -4.64
N GLY A 85 10.05 -7.00 -3.67
CA GLY A 85 10.04 -5.55 -3.89
C GLY A 85 11.43 -4.97 -4.17
N LEU A 86 12.49 -5.46 -3.51
CA LEU A 86 13.87 -5.08 -3.83
C LEU A 86 14.29 -5.48 -5.25
N LYS A 87 13.80 -6.61 -5.77
CA LYS A 87 14.03 -7.02 -7.16
C LYS A 87 13.31 -6.07 -8.13
N GLU A 88 12.07 -5.69 -7.84
CA GLU A 88 11.33 -4.72 -8.66
C GLU A 88 11.99 -3.34 -8.71
N LEU A 89 12.63 -2.94 -7.61
CA LEU A 89 13.41 -1.69 -7.53
C LEU A 89 14.77 -1.77 -8.22
N ASP A 90 15.13 -2.92 -8.80
CA ASP A 90 16.48 -3.22 -9.27
C ASP A 90 17.57 -2.86 -8.24
N HIS A 91 17.26 -3.11 -6.96
CA HIS A 91 18.11 -2.68 -5.86
C HIS A 91 19.46 -3.39 -5.90
N LYS A 92 20.54 -2.60 -6.06
CA LYS A 92 21.92 -3.10 -6.21
C LYS A 92 22.66 -3.33 -4.88
N GLY A 93 21.98 -3.28 -3.73
CA GLY A 93 22.64 -3.36 -2.43
C GLY A 93 23.62 -2.19 -2.19
N ASN A 94 24.72 -2.45 -1.49
CA ASN A 94 25.79 -1.49 -1.23
C ASN A 94 26.79 -1.35 -2.39
N SER A 95 26.35 -1.54 -3.64
CA SER A 95 27.22 -1.42 -4.81
C SER A 95 27.83 -0.02 -4.89
N PHE A 96 29.14 0.05 -5.11
CA PHE A 96 29.85 1.31 -5.25
C PHE A 96 29.54 1.96 -6.60
N TYR A 97 29.03 3.18 -6.57
CA TYR A 97 28.85 4.01 -7.76
C TYR A 97 30.02 4.98 -7.89
N GLY A 98 30.88 4.79 -8.90
CA GLY A 98 31.95 5.75 -9.23
C GLY A 98 31.42 7.11 -9.74
N ARG A 99 30.16 7.14 -10.20
CA ARG A 99 29.38 8.33 -10.51
C ARG A 99 27.91 8.00 -10.24
N SER A 100 27.18 8.89 -9.57
CA SER A 100 25.76 8.67 -9.26
C SER A 100 24.93 8.51 -10.55
N PRO A 101 24.12 7.45 -10.70
CA PRO A 101 23.30 7.22 -11.89
C PRO A 101 22.35 8.37 -12.25
N GLY A 102 21.96 9.18 -11.27
CA GLY A 102 21.07 10.33 -11.48
C GLY A 102 21.77 11.63 -11.91
N CYS A 103 23.09 11.72 -11.79
CA CYS A 103 23.84 12.94 -12.11
C CYS A 103 24.40 12.86 -13.53
N GLY A 104 23.52 13.09 -14.51
CA GLY A 104 23.88 13.15 -15.93
C GLY A 104 22.72 13.17 -16.92
N LEU A 105 21.46 13.05 -16.48
CA LEU A 105 20.31 13.09 -17.38
C LEU A 105 20.12 14.52 -17.93
N PRO A 106 20.15 14.73 -19.25
CA PRO A 106 19.77 16.01 -19.84
C PRO A 106 18.28 16.27 -19.58
N ALA A 107 17.91 17.54 -19.38
CA ALA A 107 16.57 17.95 -18.95
C ALA A 107 15.40 17.53 -19.86
N GLY A 108 15.66 16.93 -21.03
CA GLY A 108 14.65 16.50 -22.01
C GLY A 108 14.04 15.11 -21.79
N ASP A 109 14.67 14.23 -21.01
CA ASP A 109 14.25 12.82 -20.94
C ASP A 109 13.17 12.53 -19.88
N LEU A 110 12.71 13.54 -19.14
CA LEU A 110 11.63 13.39 -18.15
C LEU A 110 10.21 13.28 -18.77
N VAL A 111 10.07 13.44 -20.10
CA VAL A 111 8.78 13.39 -20.81
C VAL A 111 8.49 11.99 -21.39
N GLY A 112 9.44 11.05 -21.34
CA GLY A 112 9.35 9.74 -22.00
C GLY A 112 8.59 8.62 -21.27
N THR A 113 8.16 8.79 -20.01
CA THR A 113 7.77 7.63 -19.17
C THR A 113 6.29 7.30 -19.12
N ARG A 114 5.41 8.08 -19.78
CA ARG A 114 3.96 7.84 -19.65
C ARG A 114 3.45 6.66 -20.47
N ASN A 115 4.03 6.41 -21.66
CA ASN A 115 3.62 5.28 -22.51
C ASN A 115 4.28 3.96 -22.10
N GLU A 116 5.48 4.00 -21.53
CA GLU A 116 6.18 2.80 -21.04
C GLU A 116 5.52 2.24 -19.77
N CYS A 117 5.14 3.08 -18.81
CA CYS A 117 4.41 2.64 -17.61
C CYS A 117 3.06 1.98 -17.95
N LEU A 118 2.32 2.49 -18.94
CA LEU A 118 1.07 1.86 -19.39
C LEU A 118 1.33 0.52 -20.10
N GLY A 119 2.44 0.40 -20.83
CA GLY A 119 2.88 -0.87 -21.44
C GLY A 119 3.25 -1.91 -20.39
N MET A 120 3.92 -1.50 -19.30
CA MET A 120 4.38 -2.38 -18.23
C MET A 120 3.22 -2.91 -17.38
N VAL A 121 2.24 -2.05 -17.05
CA VAL A 121 1.01 -2.46 -16.35
C VAL A 121 0.17 -3.42 -17.21
N ARG A 122 0.08 -3.19 -18.53
CA ARG A 122 -0.64 -4.09 -19.44
C ARG A 122 0.05 -5.46 -19.57
N LYS A 123 1.37 -5.50 -19.55
CA LYS A 123 2.14 -6.76 -19.58
C LYS A 123 1.94 -7.56 -18.29
N LEU A 124 2.03 -6.91 -17.13
CA LEU A 124 1.77 -7.55 -15.82
C LEU A 124 0.34 -8.13 -15.72
N LEU A 125 -0.67 -7.47 -16.28
CA LEU A 125 -2.05 -7.97 -16.30
C LEU A 125 -2.28 -9.13 -17.29
N THR A 126 -1.45 -9.23 -18.34
CA THR A 126 -1.55 -10.32 -19.33
C THR A 126 -0.82 -11.57 -18.83
N ASP A 127 0.37 -11.39 -18.24
CA ASP A 127 1.18 -12.47 -17.69
C ASP A 127 0.49 -13.13 -16.47
N ALA A 128 -0.28 -12.36 -15.69
CA ALA A 128 -1.09 -12.90 -14.59
C ALA A 128 -2.28 -13.77 -15.03
N ARG A 129 -2.69 -13.70 -16.31
CA ARG A 129 -3.81 -14.47 -16.87
C ARG A 129 -3.38 -15.79 -17.49
N GLU A 130 -2.11 -15.94 -17.86
CA GLU A 130 -1.54 -17.16 -18.45
C GLU A 130 -1.01 -18.15 -17.40
N THR A 131 -0.92 -17.75 -16.13
CA THR A 131 -0.50 -18.58 -15.01
C THR A 131 -1.65 -19.15 -14.17
N SER A 132 -2.86 -19.26 -14.74
CA SER A 132 -4.01 -19.97 -14.15
C SER A 132 -4.55 -21.03 -15.09
#